data_AF-A0A7X6HF32-F1
#
_entry.id   AF-A0A7X6HF32-F1
#
_cell.length_a   1.000
_cell.length_b   1.000
_cell.length_c   1.000
_cell.angle_alpha   90.00
_cell.angle_beta   90.00
_cell.angle_gamma   90.00
#
_symmetry.space_group_name_H-M   'P 1'
#
loop_
_entity.id
_entity.type
_entity.pdbx_description
1 polymer ?
#
loop_
_entity_poly.entity_id
_entity_poly.type
_entity_poly.pdbx_seq_one_letter_code
_entity_poly.pdbx_strand_id
1 'polypeptide(L)'
;MNKRALSLLALTMLLLTGCAQAGPDPSAAAETAAETAIEATGEADLVDLPDLTGTTVSEATDKLEEAGFTVAGYTNQFGDQVQAGSDWDVYDVAYPSGASAARGSAVTLDVFDPAADEADKAVAGPIIVPDVVGMTVEEAEAAIADAGMTVDRYFDDETFSRKEMIKGELDTVEPADNWVVTEVYPLAGVQLPDSSDRKAILLVKDAKTAAAEKKEEAEAKKYEDHWVIKYTVESDAAVDLVTYTNMVDFEMNQEQDASASKTKVVKTYRFDADKFGGSYTAWSFGVSAMAGGYASTITCRIEVNGREVAKQTSTGPYANVTCHDGDYEASF
;
A
#
# COMPACT_ATOMS: atom_id res chain seq x y z
N MET A 1 1.69 59.33 20.58
CA MET A 1 1.92 59.98 21.90
C MET A 1 1.38 59.07 22.99
N ASN A 2 2.28 58.63 23.87
CA ASN A 2 2.01 57.84 25.06
C ASN A 2 1.06 58.56 26.03
N LYS A 3 0.29 57.77 26.82
CA LYS A 3 0.11 57.83 28.29
C LYS A 3 -1.11 56.96 28.66
N ARG A 4 -0.97 55.76 29.23
CA ARG A 4 -0.62 55.42 30.63
C ARG A 4 -1.53 56.05 31.69
N ALA A 5 -2.18 55.14 32.44
CA ALA A 5 -2.34 55.09 33.89
C ALA A 5 -3.53 55.81 34.57
N LEU A 6 -4.39 55.00 35.22
CA LEU A 6 -4.76 54.97 36.66
C LEU A 6 -5.97 54.02 36.78
N SER A 7 -5.90 52.77 37.26
CA SER A 7 -5.40 52.18 38.51
C SER A 7 -6.16 52.60 39.78
N LEU A 8 -6.99 51.64 40.24
CA LEU A 8 -7.22 51.15 41.62
C LEU A 8 -7.73 52.09 42.72
N LEU A 9 -8.87 51.70 43.30
CA LEU A 9 -9.10 51.24 44.69
C LEU A 9 -10.62 50.93 44.79
N ALA A 10 -11.19 49.93 45.48
CA ALA A 10 -10.75 48.96 46.48
C ALA A 10 -11.75 47.77 46.41
N LEU A 11 -11.27 46.52 46.39
CA LEU A 11 -11.20 45.59 47.54
C LEU A 11 -12.57 45.11 48.09
N THR A 12 -13.00 43.92 47.62
CA THR A 12 -13.55 42.87 48.49
C THR A 12 -13.29 41.51 47.83
N MET A 13 -12.70 40.62 48.61
CA MET A 13 -12.15 39.31 48.22
C MET A 13 -12.90 38.22 48.98
N LEU A 14 -13.41 37.21 48.26
CA LEU A 14 -13.50 35.76 48.58
C LEU A 14 -14.59 35.17 47.66
N LEU A 15 -14.22 34.48 46.57
CA LEU A 15 -13.94 33.03 46.47
C LEU A 15 -15.16 32.19 46.91
N LEU A 16 -15.79 31.34 46.10
CA LEU A 16 -15.23 30.27 45.27
C LEU A 16 -16.30 29.66 44.32
N THR A 17 -15.88 29.30 43.10
CA THR A 17 -16.40 28.24 42.19
C THR A 17 -17.86 28.28 41.68
N GLY A 18 -18.03 28.72 40.43
CA GLY A 18 -19.22 28.55 39.57
C GLY A 18 -19.24 27.23 38.80
N CYS A 19 -20.12 26.97 37.83
CA CYS A 19 -21.30 27.68 37.32
C CYS A 19 -22.28 26.67 36.68
N ALA A 20 -23.53 27.06 36.55
CA ALA A 20 -24.68 26.25 36.12
C ALA A 20 -25.11 26.48 34.65
N GLN A 21 -25.68 25.42 34.05
CA GLN A 21 -26.89 25.29 33.20
C GLN A 21 -27.40 26.41 32.25
N ALA A 22 -27.73 25.96 31.01
CA ALA A 22 -28.86 26.30 30.09
C ALA A 22 -28.88 27.59 29.21
N GLY A 23 -29.34 27.43 27.95
CA GLY A 23 -29.41 28.39 26.79
C GLY A 23 -30.44 29.53 26.88
N PRO A 24 -30.92 30.19 25.78
CA PRO A 24 -31.29 29.66 24.43
C PRO A 24 -30.93 30.53 23.15
N ASP A 25 -31.23 29.96 21.96
CA ASP A 25 -31.20 30.43 20.53
C ASP A 25 -31.94 31.76 20.17
N PRO A 26 -31.86 32.39 18.95
CA PRO A 26 -31.60 31.81 17.59
C PRO A 26 -30.84 32.67 16.51
N SER A 27 -30.57 32.03 15.35
CA SER A 27 -30.71 32.55 13.96
C SER A 27 -29.46 32.64 13.07
N ALA A 28 -29.56 31.91 11.95
CA ALA A 28 -28.81 31.93 10.68
C ALA A 28 -27.45 31.20 10.64
N ALA A 29 -27.09 30.38 9.65
CA ALA A 29 -27.76 29.56 8.63
C ALA A 29 -26.58 28.96 7.81
N ALA A 30 -26.75 27.72 7.34
CA ALA A 30 -25.94 27.06 6.31
C ALA A 30 -24.51 26.63 6.70
N GLU A 31 -24.37 25.34 7.06
CA GLU A 31 -23.43 24.36 6.48
C GLU A 31 -23.55 23.06 7.28
N THR A 32 -24.43 22.16 6.84
CA THR A 32 -24.58 20.82 7.40
C THR A 32 -23.90 19.81 6.48
N ALA A 33 -22.65 19.47 6.79
CA ALA A 33 -22.08 18.16 6.53
C ALA A 33 -21.53 17.68 7.87
N ALA A 34 -22.42 17.17 8.72
CA ALA A 34 -22.03 16.51 9.95
C ALA A 34 -21.42 15.15 9.58
N GLU A 35 -20.09 15.05 9.71
CA GLU A 35 -19.43 13.80 10.07
C GLU A 35 -20.16 13.22 11.27
N THR A 36 -20.99 12.21 11.01
CA THR A 36 -21.45 11.33 12.07
C THR A 36 -20.35 10.31 12.25
N ALA A 37 -19.46 10.58 13.21
CA ALA A 37 -18.59 9.57 13.79
C ALA A 37 -19.49 8.44 14.33
N ILE A 38 -19.55 7.33 13.60
CA ILE A 38 -20.09 6.08 14.11
C ILE A 38 -18.94 5.44 14.90
N GLU A 39 -19.05 5.41 16.22
CA GLU A 39 -18.33 4.45 17.06
C GLU A 39 -18.74 3.04 16.62
N ALA A 40 -17.99 2.43 15.70
CA ALA A 40 -18.14 1.03 15.34
C ALA A 40 -17.29 0.18 16.29
N THR A 41 -17.87 -0.19 17.42
CA THR A 41 -17.50 -1.43 18.11
C THR A 41 -18.31 -2.55 17.48
N GLY A 42 -17.75 -3.18 16.44
CA GLY A 42 -18.35 -4.32 15.75
C GLY A 42 -17.52 -4.72 14.53
N GLU A 43 -17.19 -6.00 14.42
CA GLU A 43 -16.60 -6.59 13.21
C GLU A 43 -17.46 -6.18 12.01
N ALA A 44 -16.84 -5.64 10.94
CA ALA A 44 -17.57 -5.29 9.74
C ALA A 44 -18.26 -6.55 9.17
N ASP A 45 -19.57 -6.49 8.92
CA ASP A 45 -20.34 -7.56 8.25
C ASP A 45 -19.93 -7.59 6.77
N LEU A 46 -18.80 -8.25 6.51
CA LEU A 46 -18.25 -8.48 5.18
C LEU A 46 -19.07 -9.56 4.47
N VAL A 47 -19.54 -9.25 3.27
CA VAL A 47 -20.28 -10.18 2.41
C VAL A 47 -19.46 -10.45 1.17
N ASP A 48 -19.43 -11.71 0.73
CA ASP A 48 -18.74 -12.10 -0.50
C ASP A 48 -19.46 -11.56 -1.73
N LEU A 49 -18.68 -11.04 -2.68
CA LEU A 49 -19.20 -10.55 -3.95
C LEU A 49 -19.49 -11.76 -4.86
N PRO A 50 -20.72 -11.89 -5.40
CA PRO A 50 -21.03 -12.97 -6.33
C PRO A 50 -20.23 -12.83 -7.64
N ASP A 51 -19.96 -13.96 -8.29
CA ASP A 51 -19.42 -13.95 -9.66
C ASP A 51 -20.54 -13.53 -10.64
N LEU A 52 -20.29 -12.42 -11.34
CA LEU A 52 -21.22 -11.77 -12.26
C LEU A 52 -20.76 -11.84 -13.72
N THR A 53 -19.60 -12.43 -14.00
CA THR A 53 -19.08 -12.52 -15.36
C THR A 53 -20.02 -13.34 -16.24
N GLY A 54 -20.35 -12.81 -17.41
CA GLY A 54 -21.25 -13.43 -18.38
C GLY A 54 -22.74 -13.38 -18.00
N THR A 55 -23.12 -12.59 -16.98
CA THR A 55 -24.52 -12.30 -16.67
C THR A 55 -24.96 -11.00 -17.35
N THR A 56 -26.26 -10.85 -17.57
CA THR A 56 -26.80 -9.55 -18.01
C THR A 56 -26.78 -8.54 -16.87
N VAL A 57 -26.77 -7.25 -17.18
CA VAL A 57 -26.89 -6.17 -16.19
C VAL A 57 -28.11 -6.36 -15.28
N SER A 58 -29.23 -6.84 -15.82
CA SER A 58 -30.42 -7.15 -15.02
C SER A 58 -30.13 -8.24 -13.99
N GLU A 59 -29.57 -9.38 -14.42
CA GLU A 59 -29.27 -10.52 -13.54
C GLU A 59 -28.18 -10.19 -12.53
N ALA A 60 -27.19 -9.39 -12.93
CA ALA A 60 -26.12 -8.91 -12.07
C ALA A 60 -26.66 -8.01 -10.96
N THR A 61 -27.57 -7.09 -11.31
CA THR A 61 -28.23 -6.20 -10.35
C THR A 61 -29.03 -7.01 -9.33
N ASP A 62 -29.82 -7.99 -9.78
CA ASP A 62 -30.62 -8.84 -8.88
C ASP A 62 -29.72 -9.63 -7.89
N LYS A 63 -28.63 -10.23 -8.39
CA LYS A 63 -27.67 -10.97 -7.55
C LYS A 63 -26.95 -10.08 -6.55
N LEU A 64 -26.59 -8.85 -6.95
CA LEU A 64 -25.96 -7.88 -6.08
C LEU A 64 -26.92 -7.41 -4.99
N GLU A 65 -28.17 -7.10 -5.33
CA GLU A 65 -29.20 -6.72 -4.36
C GLU A 65 -29.47 -7.86 -3.35
N GLU A 66 -29.51 -9.11 -3.81
CA GLU A 66 -29.65 -10.29 -2.94
C GLU A 66 -28.47 -10.44 -1.98
N ALA A 67 -27.25 -10.19 -2.45
CA ALA A 67 -26.03 -10.15 -1.62
C ALA A 67 -25.94 -8.87 -0.75
N GLY A 68 -26.86 -7.92 -0.93
CA GLY A 68 -26.92 -6.68 -0.16
C GLY A 68 -25.96 -5.60 -0.64
N PHE A 69 -25.57 -5.61 -1.91
CA PHE A 69 -24.81 -4.56 -2.60
C PHE A 69 -25.73 -3.64 -3.40
N THR A 70 -25.19 -2.50 -3.81
CA THR A 70 -25.88 -1.55 -4.71
C THR A 70 -25.03 -1.26 -5.94
N VAL A 71 -25.64 -1.02 -7.09
CA VAL A 71 -24.89 -0.66 -8.31
C VAL A 71 -24.64 0.85 -8.33
N ALA A 72 -23.37 1.26 -8.36
CA ALA A 72 -22.93 2.65 -8.41
C ALA A 72 -22.98 3.25 -9.83
N GLY A 73 -22.80 2.41 -10.85
CA GLY A 73 -22.71 2.80 -12.24
C GLY A 73 -22.12 1.70 -13.12
N TYR A 74 -21.85 2.05 -14.37
CA TYR A 74 -21.36 1.13 -15.38
C TYR A 74 -20.16 1.71 -16.11
N THR A 75 -19.19 0.86 -16.43
CA THR A 75 -17.99 1.20 -17.20
C THR A 75 -17.82 0.23 -18.37
N ASN A 76 -17.28 0.69 -19.49
CA ASN A 76 -16.94 -0.20 -20.61
C ASN A 76 -15.55 -0.84 -20.43
N GLN A 77 -15.13 -1.67 -21.37
CA GLN A 77 -13.84 -2.37 -21.40
C GLN A 77 -12.60 -1.45 -21.37
N PHE A 78 -12.80 -0.14 -21.54
CA PHE A 78 -11.75 0.89 -21.48
C PHE A 78 -11.81 1.71 -20.18
N GLY A 79 -12.72 1.36 -19.29
CA GLY A 79 -13.01 2.10 -18.05
C GLY A 79 -13.87 3.34 -18.26
N ASP A 80 -14.40 3.62 -19.46
CA ASP A 80 -15.22 4.80 -19.68
C ASP A 80 -16.60 4.62 -19.03
N GLN A 81 -17.11 5.64 -18.34
CA GLN A 81 -18.48 5.59 -17.81
C GLN A 81 -19.51 5.56 -18.93
N VAL A 82 -20.41 4.58 -18.87
CA VAL A 82 -21.45 4.35 -19.88
C VAL A 82 -22.84 4.26 -19.26
N GLN A 83 -23.87 4.52 -20.07
CA GLN A 83 -25.25 4.19 -19.70
C GLN A 83 -25.57 2.79 -20.20
N ALA A 84 -25.52 1.79 -19.32
CA ALA A 84 -25.77 0.40 -19.70
C ALA A 84 -27.26 0.12 -19.92
N GLY A 85 -27.56 -0.68 -20.95
CA GLY A 85 -28.87 -1.32 -21.10
C GLY A 85 -29.01 -2.52 -20.18
N SER A 86 -30.24 -2.89 -19.82
CA SER A 86 -30.51 -4.06 -18.96
C SER A 86 -30.04 -5.39 -19.56
N ASP A 87 -29.95 -5.45 -20.90
CA ASP A 87 -29.54 -6.62 -21.68
C ASP A 87 -28.02 -6.62 -21.98
N TRP A 88 -27.26 -5.65 -21.47
CA TRP A 88 -25.81 -5.60 -21.65
C TRP A 88 -25.13 -6.68 -20.82
N ASP A 89 -24.03 -7.23 -21.32
CA ASP A 89 -23.30 -8.30 -20.65
C ASP A 89 -22.29 -7.70 -19.66
N VAL A 90 -22.27 -8.20 -18.43
CA VAL A 90 -21.25 -7.88 -17.42
C VAL A 90 -20.05 -8.80 -17.65
N TYR A 91 -18.86 -8.24 -17.81
CA TYR A 91 -17.62 -9.02 -17.96
C TYR A 91 -16.71 -8.94 -16.73
N ASP A 92 -16.82 -7.87 -15.93
CA ASP A 92 -16.07 -7.72 -14.69
C ASP A 92 -16.84 -6.85 -13.68
N VAL A 93 -16.33 -6.75 -12.46
CA VAL A 93 -16.83 -5.82 -11.45
C VAL A 93 -15.65 -4.99 -10.93
N ALA A 94 -15.67 -3.69 -11.21
CA ALA A 94 -14.64 -2.77 -10.73
C ALA A 94 -14.70 -2.62 -9.21
N TYR A 95 -13.86 -3.38 -8.51
CA TYR A 95 -13.62 -3.26 -7.07
C TYR A 95 -12.13 -3.46 -6.74
N PRO A 96 -11.52 -2.65 -5.85
CA PRO A 96 -10.15 -2.88 -5.41
C PRO A 96 -10.09 -4.08 -4.44
N SER A 97 -9.44 -5.16 -4.90
CA SER A 97 -8.83 -6.27 -4.13
C SER A 97 -9.57 -6.74 -2.86
N GLY A 98 -10.31 -7.83 -3.03
CA GLY A 98 -10.86 -8.64 -1.95
C GLY A 98 -12.24 -9.12 -2.35
N ALA A 99 -12.44 -10.43 -2.42
CA ALA A 99 -13.69 -11.08 -2.83
C ALA A 99 -14.90 -10.79 -1.91
N SER A 100 -14.78 -9.82 -0.99
CA SER A 100 -15.77 -9.48 0.02
C SER A 100 -15.73 -7.97 0.33
N ALA A 101 -16.89 -7.37 0.51
CA ALA A 101 -17.04 -5.97 0.87
C ALA A 101 -18.13 -5.80 1.94
N ALA A 102 -18.13 -4.68 2.67
CA ALA A 102 -19.16 -4.43 3.68
C ALA A 102 -20.55 -4.45 3.04
N ARG A 103 -21.54 -5.10 3.67
CA ARG A 103 -22.93 -5.06 3.19
C ARG A 103 -23.37 -3.61 2.99
N GLY A 104 -24.01 -3.32 1.86
CA GLY A 104 -24.44 -1.99 1.44
C GLY A 104 -23.40 -1.23 0.60
N SER A 105 -22.23 -1.83 0.32
CA SER A 105 -21.23 -1.22 -0.55
C SER A 105 -21.79 -1.02 -1.97
N ALA A 106 -21.35 0.06 -2.61
CA ALA A 106 -21.68 0.35 -3.98
C ALA A 106 -20.60 -0.22 -4.92
N VAL A 107 -21.00 -0.96 -5.95
CA VAL A 107 -20.10 -1.60 -6.92
C VAL A 107 -20.32 -1.03 -8.32
N THR A 108 -19.25 -0.88 -9.10
CA THR A 108 -19.35 -0.45 -10.50
C THR A 108 -19.24 -1.69 -11.37
N LEU A 109 -20.19 -1.88 -12.29
CA LEU A 109 -20.21 -3.03 -13.19
C LEU A 109 -19.50 -2.69 -14.49
N ASP A 110 -18.57 -3.56 -14.88
CA ASP A 110 -17.88 -3.46 -16.15
C ASP A 110 -18.68 -4.22 -17.21
N VAL A 111 -19.21 -3.49 -18.18
CA VAL A 111 -20.27 -3.93 -19.10
C VAL A 111 -19.91 -3.75 -20.55
N PHE A 112 -20.51 -4.59 -21.38
CA PHE A 112 -20.36 -4.57 -22.81
C PHE A 112 -21.72 -4.40 -23.51
N ASP A 113 -21.78 -3.54 -24.53
CA ASP A 113 -22.98 -3.35 -25.36
C ASP A 113 -23.06 -4.43 -26.46
N PRO A 114 -23.95 -5.43 -26.36
CA PRO A 114 -24.08 -6.47 -27.38
C PRO A 114 -24.63 -5.95 -28.73
N ALA A 115 -25.11 -4.71 -28.78
CA ALA A 115 -25.63 -4.07 -30.00
C ALA A 115 -24.62 -3.15 -30.69
N ALA A 116 -23.38 -3.03 -30.16
CA ALA A 116 -22.28 -2.35 -30.82
C ALA A 116 -21.89 -3.11 -32.10
N ASP A 117 -22.49 -2.69 -33.22
CA ASP A 117 -22.34 -3.15 -34.60
C ASP A 117 -22.75 -4.61 -34.92
N GLU A 118 -24.04 -4.76 -35.26
CA GLU A 118 -24.57 -5.87 -36.07
C GLU A 118 -23.86 -6.06 -37.44
N ALA A 119 -22.97 -5.14 -37.85
CA ALA A 119 -22.29 -5.16 -39.14
C ALA A 119 -21.04 -6.06 -39.18
N ASP A 120 -20.43 -6.39 -38.04
CA ASP A 120 -19.15 -7.13 -37.98
C ASP A 120 -19.24 -8.43 -37.16
N LYS A 121 -20.38 -9.14 -37.21
CA LYS A 121 -20.54 -10.53 -36.69
C LYS A 121 -19.74 -11.59 -37.47
N ALA A 122 -18.62 -11.20 -38.05
CA ALA A 122 -17.65 -12.12 -38.62
C ALA A 122 -16.30 -11.90 -37.95
N VAL A 123 -16.11 -12.49 -36.76
CA VAL A 123 -15.01 -13.42 -36.43
C VAL A 123 -14.90 -13.61 -34.90
N ALA A 124 -14.80 -14.88 -34.52
CA ALA A 124 -14.36 -15.45 -33.24
C ALA A 124 -15.22 -15.14 -32.00
N GLY A 125 -15.79 -16.22 -31.44
CA GLY A 125 -16.55 -16.21 -30.19
C GLY A 125 -15.77 -15.68 -28.99
N PRO A 126 -16.24 -15.91 -27.76
CA PRO A 126 -15.68 -15.24 -26.58
C PRO A 126 -14.16 -15.45 -26.51
N ILE A 127 -13.44 -14.35 -26.28
CA ILE A 127 -11.98 -14.36 -26.14
C ILE A 127 -11.63 -14.20 -24.67
N ILE A 128 -10.46 -14.71 -24.29
CA ILE A 128 -9.89 -14.52 -22.96
C ILE A 128 -8.77 -13.51 -23.10
N VAL A 129 -8.77 -12.46 -22.28
CA VAL A 129 -7.67 -11.49 -22.30
C VAL A 129 -6.36 -12.20 -21.95
N PRO A 130 -5.34 -12.12 -22.82
CA PRO A 130 -4.06 -12.79 -22.58
C PRO A 130 -3.31 -12.16 -21.39
N ASP A 131 -2.58 -13.00 -20.66
CA ASP A 131 -1.60 -12.52 -19.67
C ASP A 131 -0.34 -12.05 -20.40
N VAL A 132 -0.17 -10.73 -20.43
CA VAL A 132 0.97 -10.05 -21.07
C VAL A 132 1.92 -9.39 -20.06
N VAL A 133 1.71 -9.63 -18.75
CA VAL A 133 2.52 -9.00 -17.70
C VAL A 133 3.97 -9.47 -17.78
N GLY A 134 4.90 -8.52 -17.75
CA GLY A 134 6.33 -8.75 -17.86
C GLY A 134 6.85 -8.95 -19.29
N MET A 135 5.97 -8.97 -20.31
CA MET A 135 6.38 -8.94 -21.71
C MET A 135 6.91 -7.56 -22.09
N THR A 136 7.76 -7.50 -23.12
CA THR A 136 8.02 -6.23 -23.80
C THR A 136 6.74 -5.73 -24.46
N VAL A 137 6.66 -4.42 -24.70
CA VAL A 137 5.47 -3.82 -25.33
C VAL A 137 5.19 -4.43 -26.71
N GLU A 138 6.22 -4.70 -27.52
CA GLU A 138 6.09 -5.34 -28.83
C GLU A 138 5.52 -6.77 -28.72
N GLU A 139 6.00 -7.57 -27.76
CA GLU A 139 5.50 -8.92 -27.51
C GLU A 139 4.05 -8.92 -27.01
N ALA A 140 3.71 -7.96 -26.13
CA ALA A 140 2.36 -7.80 -25.60
C ALA A 140 1.36 -7.42 -26.70
N GLU A 141 1.72 -6.46 -27.56
CA GLU A 141 0.90 -6.07 -28.72
C GLU A 141 0.64 -7.26 -29.66
N ALA A 142 1.66 -8.07 -29.93
CA ALA A 142 1.52 -9.27 -30.74
C ALA A 142 0.57 -10.29 -30.09
N ALA A 143 0.71 -10.55 -28.79
CA ALA A 143 -0.16 -11.48 -28.06
C ALA A 143 -1.62 -11.00 -28.02
N ILE A 144 -1.85 -9.70 -27.86
CA ILE A 144 -3.17 -9.06 -27.87
C ILE A 144 -3.80 -9.16 -29.27
N ALA A 145 -3.02 -8.88 -30.32
CA ALA A 145 -3.46 -9.01 -31.70
C ALA A 145 -3.81 -10.47 -32.05
N ASP A 146 -3.00 -11.44 -31.61
CA ASP A 146 -3.25 -12.88 -31.81
C ASP A 146 -4.54 -13.34 -31.10
N ALA A 147 -4.91 -12.70 -29.99
CA ALA A 147 -6.18 -12.93 -29.29
C ALA A 147 -7.39 -12.27 -29.98
N GLY A 148 -7.19 -11.51 -31.07
CA GLY A 148 -8.26 -10.79 -31.76
C GLY A 148 -8.67 -9.49 -31.06
N MET A 149 -7.73 -8.88 -30.32
CA MET A 149 -7.88 -7.58 -29.67
C MET A 149 -6.94 -6.55 -30.32
N THR A 150 -7.14 -5.28 -30.00
CA THR A 150 -6.21 -4.19 -30.37
C THR A 150 -5.76 -3.43 -29.12
N VAL A 151 -4.59 -2.79 -29.14
CA VAL A 151 -4.20 -1.90 -28.03
C VAL A 151 -4.73 -0.49 -28.30
N ASP A 152 -5.40 0.11 -27.32
CA ASP A 152 -6.01 1.45 -27.40
C ASP A 152 -5.08 2.53 -26.85
N ARG A 153 -4.59 2.34 -25.62
CA ARG A 153 -3.84 3.33 -24.84
C ARG A 153 -2.77 2.69 -23.96
N TYR A 154 -1.77 3.49 -23.61
CA TYR A 154 -0.72 3.12 -22.66
C TYR A 154 -0.70 4.13 -21.52
N PHE A 155 -0.55 3.66 -20.29
CA PHE A 155 -0.39 4.53 -19.13
C PHE A 155 0.89 4.17 -18.38
N ASP A 156 1.53 5.18 -17.79
CA ASP A 156 2.67 4.98 -16.90
C ASP A 156 2.16 4.42 -15.56
N ASP A 157 2.62 3.22 -15.23
CA ASP A 157 2.31 2.49 -14.00
C ASP A 157 2.57 3.33 -12.72
N GLU A 158 3.55 4.23 -12.74
CA GLU A 158 3.88 5.07 -11.58
C GLU A 158 2.86 6.17 -11.31
N THR A 159 2.15 6.63 -12.35
CA THR A 159 1.19 7.74 -12.25
C THR A 159 -0.25 7.27 -12.41
N PHE A 160 -0.45 5.99 -12.68
CA PHE A 160 -1.76 5.45 -12.97
C PHE A 160 -2.69 5.51 -11.76
N SER A 161 -3.88 6.03 -12.03
CA SER A 161 -5.00 6.05 -11.10
C SER A 161 -6.22 5.56 -11.85
N ARG A 162 -6.72 4.38 -11.47
CA ARG A 162 -7.95 3.82 -12.06
C ARG A 162 -9.10 4.83 -12.03
N LYS A 163 -9.20 5.61 -10.96
CA LYS A 163 -10.22 6.67 -10.81
C LYS A 163 -10.07 7.78 -11.87
N GLU A 164 -8.84 8.21 -12.16
CA GLU A 164 -8.59 9.25 -13.16
C GLU A 164 -8.68 8.70 -14.58
N MET A 165 -8.33 7.43 -14.79
CA MET A 165 -8.56 6.70 -16.05
C MET A 165 -10.04 6.70 -16.40
N ILE A 166 -10.90 6.31 -15.45
CA ILE A 166 -12.36 6.22 -15.64
C ILE A 166 -12.99 7.56 -16.00
N LYS A 167 -12.42 8.65 -15.48
CA LYS A 167 -12.87 10.00 -15.80
C LYS A 167 -12.31 10.53 -17.12
N GLY A 168 -11.38 9.81 -17.76
CA GLY A 168 -10.65 10.27 -18.93
C GLY A 168 -9.69 11.43 -18.63
N GLU A 169 -9.23 11.55 -17.38
CA GLU A 169 -8.34 12.63 -16.90
C GLU A 169 -6.85 12.25 -16.96
N LEU A 170 -6.52 10.99 -17.28
CA LEU A 170 -5.13 10.54 -17.43
C LEU A 170 -4.61 10.75 -18.85
N ASP A 171 -3.37 11.25 -18.92
CA ASP A 171 -2.62 11.35 -20.16
C ASP A 171 -2.05 9.98 -20.55
N THR A 172 -2.22 9.59 -21.83
CA THR A 172 -1.54 8.42 -22.40
C THR A 172 -0.05 8.71 -22.57
N VAL A 173 0.76 7.66 -22.47
CA VAL A 173 2.20 7.72 -22.74
C VAL A 173 2.57 7.03 -24.05
N GLU A 174 3.72 7.38 -24.62
CA GLU A 174 4.35 6.61 -25.70
C GLU A 174 5.39 5.67 -25.06
N PRO A 175 5.21 4.34 -25.14
CA PRO A 175 6.14 3.40 -24.52
C PRO A 175 7.50 3.38 -25.22
N ALA A 176 8.58 3.27 -24.44
CA ALA A 176 9.93 3.08 -24.97
C ALA A 176 10.24 1.58 -25.20
N ASP A 177 11.17 1.28 -26.11
CA ASP A 177 11.58 -0.10 -26.46
C ASP A 177 12.02 -0.95 -25.23
N ASN A 178 12.49 -0.30 -24.17
CA ASN A 178 12.98 -0.97 -22.96
C ASN A 178 11.92 -1.05 -21.84
N TRP A 179 10.67 -0.73 -22.14
CA TRP A 179 9.56 -0.84 -21.20
C TRP A 179 8.89 -2.21 -21.29
N VAL A 180 8.29 -2.60 -20.19
CA VAL A 180 7.52 -3.84 -20.05
C VAL A 180 6.12 -3.51 -19.60
N VAL A 181 5.18 -4.39 -19.93
CA VAL A 181 3.81 -4.29 -19.42
C VAL A 181 3.78 -4.73 -17.97
N THR A 182 3.21 -3.91 -17.09
CA THR A 182 3.01 -4.23 -15.66
C THR A 182 1.61 -4.75 -15.38
N GLU A 183 0.61 -4.32 -16.15
CA GLU A 183 -0.78 -4.74 -16.05
C GLU A 183 -1.53 -4.46 -17.37
N VAL A 184 -2.60 -5.21 -17.62
CA VAL A 184 -3.46 -5.09 -18.81
C VAL A 184 -4.92 -4.89 -18.37
N TYR A 185 -5.65 -4.04 -19.09
CA TYR A 185 -7.09 -3.84 -18.91
C TYR A 185 -7.85 -4.13 -20.22
N PRO A 186 -8.97 -4.89 -20.18
CA PRO A 186 -9.50 -5.63 -19.02
C PRO A 186 -8.48 -6.63 -18.46
N LEU A 187 -8.65 -7.06 -17.20
CA LEU A 187 -7.63 -7.89 -16.54
C LEU A 187 -7.40 -9.21 -17.29
N ALA A 188 -6.17 -9.72 -17.24
CA ALA A 188 -5.84 -11.01 -17.82
C ALA A 188 -6.77 -12.11 -17.28
N GLY A 189 -7.25 -12.98 -18.18
CA GLY A 189 -8.21 -14.04 -17.84
C GLY A 189 -9.68 -13.63 -17.90
N VAL A 190 -10.00 -12.33 -17.99
CA VAL A 190 -11.38 -11.86 -18.22
C VAL A 190 -11.88 -12.40 -19.56
N GLN A 191 -13.06 -13.00 -19.55
CA GLN A 191 -13.72 -13.45 -20.76
C GLN A 191 -14.52 -12.29 -21.36
N LEU A 192 -14.11 -11.83 -22.54
CA LEU A 192 -14.82 -10.78 -23.24
C LEU A 192 -15.91 -11.38 -24.16
N PRO A 193 -17.10 -10.76 -24.21
CA PRO A 193 -18.16 -11.18 -25.11
C PRO A 193 -17.75 -11.03 -26.58
N ASP A 194 -18.54 -11.63 -27.47
CA ASP A 194 -18.32 -11.58 -28.91
C ASP A 194 -18.63 -10.17 -29.43
N SER A 195 -17.56 -9.42 -29.73
CA SER A 195 -17.58 -7.99 -30.00
C SER A 195 -16.51 -7.61 -31.01
N SER A 196 -16.81 -6.66 -31.88
CA SER A 196 -15.85 -6.05 -32.80
C SER A 196 -14.94 -5.00 -32.15
N ASP A 197 -15.30 -4.46 -30.97
CA ASP A 197 -14.58 -3.38 -30.30
C ASP A 197 -13.75 -3.87 -29.09
N ARG A 198 -13.05 -4.99 -29.24
CA ARG A 198 -12.21 -5.55 -28.18
C ARG A 198 -10.85 -4.84 -28.20
N LYS A 199 -10.67 -3.88 -27.29
CA LYS A 199 -9.35 -3.25 -27.10
C LYS A 199 -8.80 -3.45 -25.69
N ALA A 200 -7.48 -3.28 -25.58
CA ALA A 200 -6.71 -3.39 -24.37
C ALA A 200 -6.04 -2.05 -24.03
N ILE A 201 -5.93 -1.76 -22.74
CA ILE A 201 -5.08 -0.69 -22.21
C ILE A 201 -3.91 -1.35 -21.49
N LEU A 202 -2.70 -0.84 -21.70
CA LEU A 202 -1.49 -1.38 -21.09
C LEU A 202 -0.88 -0.40 -20.10
N LEU A 203 -0.66 -0.86 -18.88
CA LEU A 203 0.23 -0.20 -17.94
C LEU A 203 1.66 -0.60 -18.26
N VAL A 204 2.52 0.39 -18.38
CA VAL A 204 3.90 0.20 -18.82
C VAL A 204 4.87 0.90 -17.88
N LYS A 205 6.05 0.31 -17.73
CA LYS A 205 7.14 0.83 -16.89
C LYS A 205 8.49 0.43 -17.45
N ASP A 206 9.53 1.20 -17.12
CA ASP A 206 10.92 0.83 -17.41
C ASP A 206 11.27 -0.56 -16.85
N ALA A 207 11.81 -1.43 -17.71
CA ALA A 207 12.11 -2.82 -17.34
C ALA A 207 13.09 -2.95 -16.18
N LYS A 208 14.04 -2.02 -16.02
CA LYS A 208 15.01 -2.06 -14.92
C LYS A 208 14.34 -1.64 -13.62
N THR A 209 13.47 -0.63 -13.66
CA THR A 209 12.67 -0.22 -12.49
C THR A 209 11.77 -1.36 -12.05
N ALA A 210 10.98 -1.94 -12.97
CA ALA A 210 10.10 -3.08 -12.66
C ALA A 210 10.88 -4.28 -12.09
N ALA A 211 12.06 -4.59 -12.63
CA ALA A 211 12.90 -5.67 -12.12
C ALA A 211 13.49 -5.37 -10.73
N ALA A 212 13.82 -4.10 -10.44
CA ALA A 212 14.31 -3.68 -9.14
C ALA A 212 13.21 -3.77 -8.07
N GLU A 213 12.01 -3.26 -8.38
CA GLU A 213 10.83 -3.34 -7.51
C GLU A 213 10.45 -4.78 -7.21
N LYS A 214 10.37 -5.65 -8.23
CA LYS A 214 10.08 -7.08 -8.06
C LYS A 214 11.13 -7.78 -7.18
N LYS A 215 12.40 -7.38 -7.29
CA LYS A 215 13.46 -7.91 -6.43
C LYS A 215 13.31 -7.42 -4.99
N GLU A 216 12.96 -6.15 -4.80
CA GLU A 216 12.70 -5.57 -3.48
C GLU A 216 11.49 -6.21 -2.82
N GLU A 217 10.38 -6.39 -3.54
CA GLU A 217 9.18 -7.10 -3.07
C GLU A 217 9.51 -8.55 -2.70
N ALA A 218 10.25 -9.27 -3.54
CA ALA A 218 10.67 -10.65 -3.26
C ALA A 218 11.59 -10.73 -2.02
N GLU A 219 12.48 -9.76 -1.82
CA GLU A 219 13.30 -9.68 -0.62
C GLU A 219 12.46 -9.28 0.62
N ALA A 220 11.47 -8.40 0.48
CA ALA A 220 10.56 -8.04 1.57
C ALA A 220 9.70 -9.24 2.00
N LYS A 221 9.17 -10.00 1.02
CA LYS A 221 8.35 -11.19 1.23
C LYS A 221 9.05 -12.28 2.04
N LYS A 222 10.39 -12.33 1.98
CA LYS A 222 11.20 -13.23 2.81
C LYS A 222 11.04 -13.01 4.31
N TYR A 223 10.57 -11.83 4.71
CA TYR A 223 10.42 -11.39 6.09
C TYR A 223 8.96 -11.04 6.44
N GLU A 224 7.99 -11.49 5.63
CA GLU A 224 6.56 -11.17 5.78
C GLU A 224 5.99 -11.69 7.11
N ASP A 225 6.44 -12.86 7.55
CA ASP A 225 5.99 -13.53 8.78
C ASP A 225 6.89 -13.27 9.99
N HIS A 226 8.07 -12.68 9.80
CA HIS A 226 9.04 -12.46 10.88
C HIS A 226 10.05 -11.33 10.57
N TRP A 227 10.47 -10.62 11.61
CA TRP A 227 11.56 -9.65 11.56
C TRP A 227 12.90 -10.34 11.82
N VAL A 228 13.90 -9.99 11.01
CA VAL A 228 15.28 -10.45 11.18
C VAL A 228 16.17 -9.28 11.52
N ILE A 229 16.65 -9.23 12.77
CA ILE A 229 17.64 -8.25 13.19
C ILE A 229 19.01 -8.92 13.26
N LYS A 230 19.96 -8.45 12.47
CA LYS A 230 21.34 -8.91 12.48
C LYS A 230 22.25 -7.77 12.89
N TYR A 231 23.04 -7.96 13.94
CA TYR A 231 24.15 -7.06 14.21
C TYR A 231 25.48 -7.69 13.82
N THR A 232 26.40 -6.84 13.41
CA THR A 232 27.79 -7.20 13.10
C THR A 232 28.72 -6.20 13.79
N VAL A 233 29.64 -6.72 14.59
CA VAL A 233 30.75 -5.96 15.17
C VAL A 233 32.05 -6.45 14.56
N GLU A 234 32.82 -5.57 13.95
CA GLU A 234 34.11 -5.86 13.31
C GLU A 234 35.18 -4.95 13.87
N SER A 235 36.34 -5.51 14.23
CA SER A 235 37.51 -4.77 14.70
C SER A 235 38.78 -5.31 14.04
N ASP A 236 39.81 -4.47 13.98
CA ASP A 236 41.15 -4.84 13.52
C ASP A 236 41.92 -5.68 14.55
N ALA A 237 41.43 -5.78 15.79
CA ALA A 237 41.91 -6.74 16.78
C ALA A 237 40.74 -7.49 17.44
N ALA A 238 41.03 -8.29 18.47
CA ALA A 238 40.01 -9.02 19.20
C ALA A 238 38.97 -8.05 19.77
N VAL A 239 37.68 -8.38 19.65
CA VAL A 239 36.60 -7.73 20.38
C VAL A 239 36.55 -8.39 21.76
N ASP A 240 36.66 -7.59 22.82
CA ASP A 240 36.70 -8.09 24.19
C ASP A 240 35.30 -8.26 24.78
N LEU A 241 34.38 -7.40 24.34
CA LEU A 241 33.03 -7.36 24.86
C LEU A 241 32.04 -6.84 23.82
N VAL A 242 30.92 -7.54 23.66
CA VAL A 242 29.72 -7.02 23.02
C VAL A 242 28.55 -7.13 23.98
N THR A 243 27.83 -6.04 24.17
CA THR A 243 26.55 -6.00 24.88
C THR A 243 25.49 -5.54 23.89
N TYR A 244 24.43 -6.33 23.72
CA TYR A 244 23.24 -5.82 23.03
C TYR A 244 22.10 -5.67 24.02
N THR A 245 21.23 -4.71 23.74
CA THR A 245 20.00 -4.47 24.49
C THR A 245 18.89 -4.30 23.47
N ASN A 246 17.74 -4.92 23.67
CA ASN A 246 16.55 -4.62 22.90
C ASN A 246 15.36 -4.31 23.81
N MET A 247 14.41 -3.58 23.25
CA MET A 247 13.05 -3.48 23.74
C MET A 247 12.16 -4.03 22.63
N VAL A 248 11.32 -5.00 22.91
CA VAL A 248 10.31 -5.49 21.97
C VAL A 248 9.06 -5.74 22.79
N ASP A 249 7.92 -5.18 22.40
CA ASP A 249 6.64 -5.36 23.12
C ASP A 249 6.76 -4.96 24.62
N PHE A 250 7.47 -3.86 24.89
CA PHE A 250 7.83 -3.39 26.25
C PHE A 250 8.70 -4.34 27.09
N GLU A 251 9.12 -5.49 26.55
CA GLU A 251 10.05 -6.40 27.19
C GLU A 251 11.49 -5.99 26.87
N MET A 252 12.25 -5.69 27.91
CA MET A 252 13.68 -5.39 27.81
C MET A 252 14.49 -6.66 27.91
N ASN A 253 15.29 -6.97 26.89
CA ASN A 253 16.32 -8.01 26.99
C ASN A 253 17.72 -7.44 26.81
N GLN A 254 18.66 -8.10 27.45
CA GLN A 254 20.09 -7.80 27.33
C GLN A 254 20.86 -9.12 27.35
N GLU A 255 21.79 -9.27 26.42
CA GLU A 255 22.80 -10.34 26.45
C GLU A 255 24.17 -9.70 26.37
N GLN A 256 25.12 -10.38 26.99
CA GLN A 256 26.51 -10.00 26.98
C GLN A 256 27.33 -11.15 26.40
N ASP A 257 28.01 -10.88 25.29
CA ASP A 257 28.94 -11.81 24.67
C ASP A 257 30.36 -11.35 25.00
N ALA A 258 30.95 -11.98 26.02
CA ALA A 258 32.36 -11.83 26.36
C ALA A 258 33.20 -12.84 25.57
N SER A 259 33.16 -12.79 24.24
CA SER A 259 33.97 -13.64 23.37
C SER A 259 35.33 -13.02 23.10
N ALA A 260 36.18 -13.03 24.13
CA ALA A 260 37.59 -12.72 23.99
C ALA A 260 38.19 -13.54 22.83
N SER A 261 38.69 -12.85 21.78
CA SER A 261 39.57 -13.31 20.67
C SER A 261 39.02 -13.24 19.25
N LYS A 262 37.76 -12.81 18.98
CA LYS A 262 37.27 -12.69 17.60
C LYS A 262 37.40 -11.27 17.08
N THR A 263 37.88 -11.10 15.85
CA THR A 263 37.88 -9.82 15.13
C THR A 263 36.52 -9.47 14.53
N LYS A 264 35.60 -10.45 14.47
CA LYS A 264 34.24 -10.28 13.95
C LYS A 264 33.23 -11.07 14.78
N VAL A 265 32.22 -10.38 15.29
CA VAL A 265 31.07 -10.94 16.01
C VAL A 265 29.82 -10.67 15.18
N VAL A 266 29.03 -11.71 14.91
CA VAL A 266 27.76 -11.61 14.20
C VAL A 266 26.72 -12.37 15.00
N LYS A 267 25.59 -11.73 15.29
CA LYS A 267 24.39 -12.40 15.83
C LYS A 267 23.18 -12.00 15.02
N THR A 268 22.24 -12.93 14.94
CA THR A 268 20.97 -12.78 14.22
C THR A 268 19.85 -13.18 15.14
N TYR A 269 18.87 -12.30 15.28
CA TYR A 269 17.64 -12.50 16.03
C TYR A 269 16.50 -12.58 15.05
N ARG A 270 15.53 -13.43 15.38
CA ARG A 270 14.26 -13.53 14.67
C ARG A 270 13.17 -13.20 15.66
N PHE A 271 12.23 -12.39 15.21
CA PHE A 271 11.05 -12.04 15.99
C PHE A 271 9.82 -12.24 15.12
N ASP A 272 8.72 -12.67 15.71
CA ASP A 272 7.46 -12.82 14.99
C ASP A 272 6.91 -11.46 14.55
N ALA A 273 6.23 -11.39 13.39
CA ALA A 273 5.75 -10.13 12.82
C ALA A 273 4.74 -9.39 13.72
N ASP A 274 3.97 -10.12 14.51
CA ASP A 274 2.99 -9.58 15.46
C ASP A 274 3.63 -8.79 16.61
N LYS A 275 4.92 -9.01 16.89
CA LYS A 275 5.68 -8.28 17.92
C LYS A 275 6.07 -6.85 17.51
N PHE A 276 5.87 -6.49 16.24
CA PHE A 276 6.25 -5.20 15.66
C PHE A 276 5.09 -4.48 14.96
N GLY A 277 3.88 -5.06 14.96
CA GLY A 277 2.72 -4.59 14.20
C GLY A 277 1.59 -4.03 15.06
N GLY A 278 1.73 -2.80 15.54
CA GLY A 278 0.63 -2.06 16.17
C GLY A 278 0.96 -0.57 16.35
N SER A 279 -0.06 0.29 16.40
CA SER A 279 0.08 1.76 16.55
C SER A 279 0.78 2.22 17.85
N TYR A 280 1.21 1.28 18.71
CA TYR A 280 1.88 1.50 19.99
C TYR A 280 3.07 0.57 20.25
N THR A 281 3.60 -0.16 19.26
CA THR A 281 4.76 -1.02 19.48
C THR A 281 6.05 -0.20 19.51
N ALA A 282 6.52 0.13 20.71
CA ALA A 282 7.86 0.67 20.92
C ALA A 282 8.86 -0.49 20.87
N TRP A 283 9.67 -0.54 19.82
CA TRP A 283 10.82 -1.42 19.75
C TRP A 283 12.11 -0.61 19.67
N SER A 284 13.20 -1.20 20.13
CA SER A 284 14.53 -0.60 20.02
C SER A 284 15.60 -1.70 20.06
N PHE A 285 16.71 -1.50 19.38
CA PHE A 285 17.84 -2.42 19.31
C PHE A 285 19.18 -1.67 19.37
N GLY A 286 19.84 -1.73 20.52
CA GLY A 286 21.15 -1.14 20.75
C GLY A 286 22.25 -2.19 20.84
N VAL A 287 23.40 -1.90 20.26
CA VAL A 287 24.63 -2.69 20.41
C VAL A 287 25.75 -1.77 20.87
N SER A 288 26.42 -2.14 21.94
CA SER A 288 27.65 -1.52 22.39
C SER A 288 28.77 -2.56 22.41
N ALA A 289 29.95 -2.21 21.92
CA ALA A 289 31.08 -3.10 21.84
C ALA A 289 32.39 -2.41 22.20
N MET A 290 33.29 -3.18 22.81
CA MET A 290 34.63 -2.75 23.19
C MET A 290 35.65 -3.63 22.51
N ALA A 291 36.55 -2.99 21.77
CA ALA A 291 37.68 -3.67 21.19
C ALA A 291 38.79 -3.86 22.22
N GLY A 292 39.58 -4.92 22.05
CA GLY A 292 40.70 -5.22 22.91
C GLY A 292 41.85 -4.24 22.77
N GLY A 293 42.79 -4.28 23.71
CA GLY A 293 43.78 -3.21 23.89
C GLY A 293 44.73 -2.91 22.72
N TYR A 294 44.74 -3.76 21.69
CA TYR A 294 45.53 -3.56 20.47
C TYR A 294 44.70 -3.07 19.27
N ALA A 295 43.39 -2.95 19.42
CA ALA A 295 42.53 -2.44 18.36
C ALA A 295 42.74 -0.94 18.14
N SER A 296 42.72 -0.54 16.88
CA SER A 296 42.71 0.87 16.47
C SER A 296 41.39 1.26 15.80
N THR A 297 40.54 0.28 15.44
CA THR A 297 39.23 0.51 14.85
C THR A 297 38.22 -0.55 15.27
N ILE A 298 36.97 -0.13 15.45
CA ILE A 298 35.83 -1.02 15.66
C ILE A 298 34.59 -0.43 14.98
N THR A 299 33.85 -1.27 14.28
CA THR A 299 32.63 -0.93 13.55
C THR A 299 31.48 -1.78 14.04
N CYS A 300 30.35 -1.14 14.31
CA CYS A 300 29.07 -1.74 14.67
C CYS A 300 28.09 -1.49 13.52
N ARG A 301 27.37 -2.52 13.09
CA ARG A 301 26.33 -2.46 12.07
C ARG A 301 25.09 -3.19 12.56
N ILE A 302 23.91 -2.61 12.37
CA ILE A 302 22.62 -3.27 12.57
C ILE A 302 21.90 -3.30 11.23
N GLU A 303 21.41 -4.48 10.88
CA GLU A 303 20.58 -4.73 9.72
C GLU A 303 19.22 -5.26 10.17
N VAL A 304 18.16 -4.75 9.60
CA VAL A 304 16.78 -5.18 9.81
C VAL A 304 16.22 -5.65 8.48
N ASN A 305 15.76 -6.90 8.42
CA ASN A 305 15.25 -7.54 7.19
C ASN A 305 16.25 -7.43 6.02
N GLY A 306 17.54 -7.51 6.33
CA GLY A 306 18.64 -7.40 5.36
C GLY A 306 19.00 -5.97 4.93
N ARG A 307 18.28 -4.95 5.39
CA ARG A 307 18.61 -3.53 5.15
C ARG A 307 19.45 -2.99 6.30
N GLU A 308 20.56 -2.32 6.01
CA GLU A 308 21.37 -1.63 7.03
C GLU A 308 20.61 -0.42 7.57
N VAL A 309 20.27 -0.44 8.86
CA VAL A 309 19.57 0.66 9.55
C VAL A 309 20.51 1.49 10.43
N ALA A 310 21.66 0.93 10.80
CA ALA A 310 22.66 1.64 11.58
C ALA A 310 24.06 1.17 11.28
N LYS A 311 25.00 2.11 11.22
CA LYS A 311 26.42 1.82 11.14
C LYS A 311 27.22 2.90 11.84
N GLN A 312 28.07 2.49 12.77
CA GLN A 312 28.95 3.39 13.50
C GLN A 312 30.36 2.82 13.52
N THR A 313 31.36 3.68 13.38
CA THR A 313 32.77 3.30 13.44
C THR A 313 33.49 4.21 14.43
N SER A 314 34.28 3.60 15.28
CA SER A 314 35.14 4.28 16.25
C SER A 314 36.58 3.93 16.01
N THR A 315 37.47 4.90 16.24
CA THR A 315 38.91 4.76 16.02
C THR A 315 39.70 5.30 17.21
N GLY A 316 40.88 4.74 17.43
CA GLY A 316 41.76 5.11 18.55
C GLY A 316 42.14 3.91 19.42
N PRO A 317 43.10 4.07 20.35
CA PRO A 317 43.48 3.01 21.27
C PRO A 317 42.29 2.67 22.17
N TYR A 318 41.99 1.38 22.34
CA TYR A 318 40.84 0.90 23.12
C TYR A 318 39.49 1.40 22.56
N ALA A 319 39.35 1.41 21.23
CA ALA A 319 38.14 1.90 20.58
C ALA A 319 36.88 1.17 21.10
N ASN A 320 35.84 1.96 21.40
CA ASN A 320 34.50 1.47 21.72
C ASN A 320 33.50 2.03 20.71
N VAL A 321 32.44 1.29 20.44
CA VAL A 321 31.38 1.72 19.51
C VAL A 321 30.03 1.40 20.09
N THR A 322 29.07 2.28 19.86
CA THR A 322 27.66 2.02 20.09
C THR A 322 26.91 2.32 18.80
N CYS A 323 26.07 1.39 18.36
CA CYS A 323 25.11 1.64 17.30
C CYS A 323 23.70 1.28 17.78
N HIS A 324 22.73 2.06 17.35
CA HIS A 324 21.31 1.90 17.65
C HIS A 324 20.55 1.95 16.33
N ASP A 325 19.50 1.17 16.19
CA ASP A 325 18.46 1.44 15.20
C ASP A 325 17.98 2.89 15.39
N GLY A 326 18.28 3.75 14.41
CA GLY A 326 17.91 5.16 14.49
C GLY A 326 16.39 5.33 14.46
N ASP A 327 15.89 6.39 15.11
CA ASP A 327 14.49 6.83 15.14
C ASP A 327 13.80 6.60 13.78
N TYR A 328 13.10 5.48 13.63
CA TYR A 328 12.28 5.19 12.48
C TYR A 328 10.86 4.96 12.99
N GLU A 329 10.04 6.00 12.89
CA GLU A 329 8.59 5.84 12.80
C GLU A 329 8.36 4.81 11.69
N ALA A 330 7.98 3.59 12.07
CA ALA A 330 7.70 2.50 11.16
C ALA A 330 6.46 2.87 10.33
N SER A 331 6.70 3.57 9.22
CA SER A 331 5.76 3.75 8.12
C SER A 331 6.27 2.90 6.96
N PHE A 332 5.95 1.61 6.98
CA PHE A 332 6.04 0.70 5.83
C PHE A 332 4.73 -0.07 5.75
#